data_AF-A0A9W6FN02-F1
#
_entry.id   AF-A0A9W6FN02-F1
#
_cell.length_a   1.000
_cell.length_b   1.000
_cell.length_c   1.000
_cell.angle_alpha   90.00
_cell.angle_beta   90.00
_cell.angle_gamma   90.00
#
_symmetry.space_group_name_H-M   'P 1'
#
loop_
_entity.id
_entity.type
_entity.pdbx_description
1 polymer ?
#
loop_
_entity_poly.entity_id
_entity_poly.type
_entity_poly.pdbx_seq_one_letter_code
_entity_poly.pdbx_strand_id
1 'polypeptide(L)'
;MTASSPRREDVATIRELFNQRGGASLKLPEGWFGRPFDNWHQLSDVELDGPVLVITVDDSQILRIRTAGRVTVEGRTLRVPVTDGTWSWVPYGHSGEAPRIAAIGAGTVEFHAPWGEPRL
;
A
#
# COMPACT_ATOMS: atom_id res chain seq x y z
N MET A 1 19.36 -18.28 -15.68
CA MET A 1 18.18 -17.42 -15.49
C MET A 1 17.61 -17.72 -14.12
N THR A 2 17.84 -16.86 -13.13
CA THR A 2 17.26 -17.01 -11.79
C THR A 2 15.82 -16.54 -11.84
N ALA A 3 14.86 -17.44 -11.56
CA ALA A 3 13.47 -17.06 -11.39
C ALA A 3 13.37 -16.05 -10.24
N SER A 4 12.78 -14.88 -10.49
CA SER A 4 12.52 -13.92 -9.43
C SER A 4 11.56 -14.55 -8.43
N SER A 5 11.79 -14.35 -7.13
CA SER A 5 10.82 -14.81 -6.14
C SER A 5 9.53 -14.07 -6.39
N PRO A 6 8.38 -14.74 -6.45
CA PRO A 6 7.14 -14.07 -6.77
C PRO A 6 6.73 -12.94 -5.81
N ARG A 7 7.29 -12.91 -4.59
CA ARG A 7 7.12 -11.77 -3.67
C ARG A 7 7.96 -10.54 -4.07
N ARG A 8 9.09 -10.72 -4.76
CA ARG A 8 9.86 -9.60 -5.31
C ARG A 8 9.12 -8.95 -6.47
N GLU A 9 8.37 -9.73 -7.24
CA GLU A 9 7.49 -9.20 -8.30
C GLU A 9 6.37 -8.34 -7.71
N ASP A 10 5.82 -8.71 -6.55
CA ASP A 10 4.84 -7.90 -5.82
C ASP A 10 5.42 -6.52 -5.45
N VAL A 11 6.66 -6.47 -4.93
CA VAL A 11 7.37 -5.20 -4.63
C VAL A 11 7.54 -4.35 -5.89
N ALA A 12 8.01 -4.94 -6.99
CA ALA A 12 8.19 -4.22 -8.25
C ALA A 12 6.87 -3.68 -8.79
N THR A 13 5.79 -4.47 -8.70
CA THR A 13 4.43 -4.08 -9.14
C THR A 13 3.92 -2.87 -8.37
N ILE A 14 4.13 -2.84 -7.05
CA ILE A 14 3.74 -1.71 -6.20
C ILE A 14 4.53 -0.46 -6.60
N ARG A 15 5.87 -0.56 -6.72
CA ARG A 15 6.70 0.57 -7.16
C ARG A 15 6.26 1.11 -8.51
N GLU A 16 6.02 0.22 -9.47
CA GLU A 16 5.63 0.61 -10.81
C GLU A 16 4.31 1.39 -10.83
N LEU A 17 3.28 0.92 -10.11
CA LEU A 17 2.02 1.64 -10.01
C LEU A 17 2.22 3.05 -9.43
N PHE A 18 2.92 3.19 -8.31
CA PHE A 18 3.11 4.52 -7.71
C PHE A 18 3.98 5.43 -8.56
N ASN A 19 5.00 4.91 -9.25
CA ASN A 19 5.82 5.68 -10.19
C ASN A 19 4.99 6.19 -11.37
N GLN A 20 4.12 5.36 -11.93
CA GLN A 20 3.26 5.75 -13.06
C GLN A 20 2.17 6.75 -12.65
N ARG A 21 1.66 6.66 -11.41
CA ARG A 21 0.45 7.37 -10.97
C ARG A 21 0.72 8.56 -10.05
N GLY A 22 1.90 8.64 -9.44
CA GLY A 22 2.30 9.71 -8.52
C GLY A 22 1.68 9.64 -7.12
N GLY A 23 0.62 8.85 -6.93
CA GLY A 23 0.00 8.60 -5.64
C GLY A 23 -1.31 7.81 -5.75
N ALA A 24 -1.85 7.40 -4.60
CA ALA A 24 -3.11 6.65 -4.53
C ALA A 24 -3.83 6.83 -3.19
N SER A 25 -5.16 6.66 -3.19
CA SER A 25 -5.96 6.59 -1.96
C SER A 25 -6.01 5.19 -1.40
N LEU A 26 -5.98 5.07 -0.07
CA LEU A 26 -5.93 3.81 0.64
C LEU A 26 -7.33 3.37 1.09
N LYS A 27 -7.67 2.12 0.78
CA LYS A 27 -8.81 1.40 1.35
C LYS A 27 -8.31 0.13 2.02
N LEU A 28 -8.60 0.01 3.31
CA LEU A 28 -8.34 -1.17 4.13
C LEU A 28 -9.52 -2.14 4.02
N PRO A 29 -9.37 -3.41 4.45
CA PRO A 29 -10.48 -4.35 4.53
C PRO A 29 -11.70 -3.80 5.28
N GLU A 30 -11.47 -3.00 6.32
CA GLU A 30 -12.49 -2.41 7.17
C GLU A 30 -13.14 -1.14 6.56
N GLY A 31 -12.55 -0.58 5.49
CA GLY A 31 -13.08 0.60 4.81
C GLY A 31 -12.00 1.58 4.35
N TRP A 32 -12.46 2.75 3.91
CA TRP A 32 -11.56 3.82 3.43
C TRP A 32 -10.77 4.44 4.58
N PHE A 33 -9.47 4.67 4.35
CA PHE A 33 -8.67 5.47 5.25
C PHE A 33 -8.91 6.96 4.96
N GLY A 34 -9.82 7.56 5.73
CA GLY A 34 -10.38 8.88 5.44
C GLY A 34 -11.59 8.79 4.52
N ARG A 35 -11.75 9.75 3.60
CA ARG A 35 -12.82 9.70 2.60
C ARG A 35 -12.30 9.10 1.29
N PRO A 36 -13.17 8.43 0.51
CA PRO A 36 -12.79 7.91 -0.80
C PRO A 36 -12.18 9.01 -1.66
N PHE A 37 -10.99 8.76 -2.20
CA PHE A 37 -10.28 9.65 -3.13
C PHE A 37 -9.78 11.00 -2.58
N ASP A 38 -9.95 11.27 -1.27
CA ASP A 38 -9.54 12.56 -0.67
C ASP A 38 -8.08 12.56 -0.17
N ASN A 39 -7.57 11.41 0.27
CA ASN A 39 -6.19 11.27 0.73
C ASN A 39 -5.34 10.66 -0.38
N TRP A 40 -4.36 11.41 -0.90
CA TRP A 40 -3.42 10.90 -1.90
C TRP A 40 -2.07 10.65 -1.25
N HIS A 41 -1.76 9.38 -1.09
CA HIS A 41 -0.53 8.90 -0.52
C HIS A 41 0.53 8.73 -1.59
N GLN A 42 1.74 9.21 -1.35
CA GLN A 42 2.91 8.95 -2.18
C GLN A 42 3.69 7.77 -1.61
N LEU A 43 4.18 6.89 -2.47
CA LEU A 43 5.03 5.80 -2.03
C LEU A 43 6.41 6.35 -1.68
N SER A 44 6.81 6.18 -0.43
CA SER A 44 8.17 6.48 0.02
C SER A 44 9.05 5.24 -0.07
N ASP A 45 8.54 4.08 0.35
CA ASP A 45 9.28 2.83 0.24
C ASP A 45 8.37 1.60 0.20
N VAL A 46 8.91 0.49 -0.33
CA VAL A 46 8.29 -0.83 -0.27
C VAL A 46 9.35 -1.92 -0.25
N GLU A 47 9.26 -2.80 0.73
CA GLU A 47 10.22 -3.87 0.95
C GLU A 47 9.57 -5.14 1.52
N LEU A 48 10.36 -6.21 1.58
CA LEU A 48 9.99 -7.46 2.24
C LEU A 48 10.81 -7.64 3.50
N ASP A 49 10.13 -7.77 4.63
CA ASP A 49 10.70 -8.19 5.91
C ASP A 49 10.25 -9.63 6.18
N GLY A 50 11.04 -10.59 5.70
CA GLY A 50 10.68 -12.01 5.72
C GLY A 50 9.37 -12.29 4.96
N PRO A 51 8.30 -12.78 5.63
CA PRO A 51 6.99 -12.99 5.00
C PRO A 51 6.11 -11.74 4.95
N VAL A 52 6.55 -10.62 5.54
CA VAL A 52 5.79 -9.38 5.67
C VAL A 52 6.16 -8.44 4.54
N LEU A 53 5.16 -7.95 3.81
CA LEU A 53 5.31 -6.84 2.88
C LEU A 53 5.12 -5.55 3.68
N VAL A 54 6.12 -4.67 3.59
CA VAL A 54 6.13 -3.37 4.28
C VAL A 54 6.00 -2.28 3.21
N ILE A 55 4.95 -1.48 3.28
CA ILE A 55 4.71 -0.35 2.38
C ILE A 55 4.70 0.92 3.22
N THR A 56 5.60 1.84 2.91
CA THR A 56 5.69 3.14 3.57
C THR A 56 5.21 4.21 2.60
N VAL A 57 4.23 5.00 3.05
CA VAL A 57 3.70 6.14 2.30
C VAL A 57 3.82 7.42 3.11
N ASP A 58 3.98 8.54 2.40
CA ASP A 58 4.16 9.88 2.98
C ASP A 58 5.21 9.91 4.11
N ASP A 59 6.32 9.22 3.86
CA ASP A 59 7.54 9.08 4.67
C ASP A 59 7.37 8.46 6.08
N SER A 60 6.14 8.24 6.53
CA SER A 60 5.85 7.97 7.94
C SER A 60 4.67 7.04 8.20
N GLN A 61 3.80 6.81 7.20
CA GLN A 61 2.64 5.95 7.35
C GLN A 61 2.99 4.56 6.83
N ILE A 62 2.94 3.55 7.69
CA ILE A 62 3.52 2.24 7.43
C ILE A 62 2.44 1.18 7.49
N LEU A 63 2.30 0.45 6.38
CA LEU A 63 1.48 -0.74 6.26
C LEU A 63 2.39 -1.97 6.35
N ARG A 64 2.20 -2.82 7.36
CA ARG A 64 2.91 -4.10 7.51
C ARG A 64 1.91 -5.23 7.35
N ILE A 65 2.01 -6.01 6.29
CA ILE A 65 0.98 -7.00 5.93
C ILE A 65 1.57 -8.35 5.58
N ARG A 66 0.92 -9.42 6.04
CA ARG A 66 1.14 -10.77 5.53
C ARG A 66 0.21 -11.00 4.35
N THR A 67 0.79 -11.22 3.17
CA THR A 67 0.01 -11.41 1.94
C THR A 67 -0.58 -12.82 1.87
N ALA A 68 -1.85 -12.91 1.48
CA ALA A 68 -2.56 -14.18 1.24
C ALA A 68 -2.42 -14.69 -0.20
N GLY A 69 -1.81 -13.89 -1.09
CA GLY A 69 -1.69 -14.17 -2.51
C GLY A 69 -0.80 -13.14 -3.21
N ARG A 70 -0.92 -13.07 -4.55
CA ARG A 70 -0.22 -12.09 -5.39
C ARG A 70 -0.85 -10.71 -5.31
N VAL A 71 -0.02 -9.69 -5.43
CA VAL A 71 -0.47 -8.34 -5.72
C VAL A 71 -0.95 -8.29 -7.17
N THR A 72 -2.12 -7.70 -7.40
CA THR A 72 -2.66 -7.51 -8.75
C THR A 72 -2.93 -6.04 -9.01
N VAL A 73 -2.89 -5.65 -10.28
CA VAL A 73 -3.31 -4.33 -10.74
C VAL A 73 -4.49 -4.53 -11.67
N GLU A 74 -5.62 -3.90 -11.34
CA GLU A 74 -6.83 -3.88 -12.16
C GLU A 74 -7.18 -2.45 -12.50
N GLY A 75 -6.89 -2.05 -13.74
CA GLY A 75 -7.04 -0.68 -14.19
C GLY A 75 -6.15 0.29 -13.40
N ARG A 76 -6.76 1.02 -12.47
CA ARG A 76 -6.09 2.03 -11.61
C ARG A 76 -6.00 1.60 -10.15
N THR A 77 -6.38 0.36 -9.85
CA THR A 77 -6.43 -0.15 -8.49
C THR A 77 -5.38 -1.22 -8.32
N LEU A 78 -4.46 -1.01 -7.40
CA LEU A 78 -3.58 -2.06 -6.89
C LEU A 78 -4.28 -2.78 -5.74
N ARG A 79 -4.35 -4.10 -5.81
CA ARG A 79 -4.98 -4.95 -4.80
C ARG A 79 -3.95 -5.85 -4.16
N VAL A 80 -3.91 -5.82 -2.83
CA VAL A 80 -3.06 -6.68 -2.02
C VAL A 80 -3.96 -7.59 -1.19
N PRO A 81 -4.03 -8.90 -1.49
CA PRO A 81 -4.75 -9.84 -0.65
C PRO A 81 -3.98 -10.03 0.66
N VAL A 82 -4.67 -9.85 1.79
CA VAL A 82 -4.06 -9.84 3.14
C VAL A 82 -4.67 -10.92 4.02
N THR A 83 -3.83 -11.59 4.81
CA THR A 83 -4.28 -12.48 5.90
C THR A 83 -4.45 -11.68 7.20
N ASP A 84 -3.50 -10.80 7.48
CA ASP A 84 -3.51 -9.86 8.60
C ASP A 84 -2.38 -8.83 8.41
N GLY A 85 -2.42 -7.77 9.21
CA GLY A 85 -1.37 -6.78 9.26
C GLY A 85 -1.63 -5.67 10.26
N THR A 86 -0.85 -4.60 10.12
CA THR A 86 -1.03 -3.36 10.86
C THR A 86 -0.91 -2.16 9.94
N TRP A 87 -1.72 -1.14 10.24
CA TRP A 87 -1.60 0.20 9.68
C TRP A 87 -1.15 1.15 10.78
N SER A 88 -0.01 1.81 10.57
CA SER A 88 0.56 2.79 11.49
C SER A 88 0.58 4.16 10.83
N TRP A 89 -0.02 5.18 11.43
CA TRP A 89 -0.07 6.53 10.86
C TRP A 89 -0.05 7.62 11.93
N VAL A 90 0.47 8.79 11.59
CA VAL A 90 0.32 10.00 12.39
C VAL A 90 -0.83 10.82 11.78
N PRO A 91 -1.85 11.22 12.56
CA PRO A 91 -2.92 12.07 12.04
C PRO A 91 -2.37 13.40 11.50
N TYR A 92 -2.96 13.89 10.39
CA TYR A 92 -2.58 15.18 9.82
C TYR A 92 -2.75 16.31 10.85
N GLY A 93 -1.73 17.17 10.97
CA GLY A 93 -1.70 18.26 11.95
C GLY A 93 -1.18 17.86 13.34
N HIS A 94 -0.82 16.59 13.56
CA HIS A 94 -0.33 16.08 14.84
C HIS A 94 1.16 15.66 14.78
N SER A 95 2.00 16.49 14.16
CA SER A 95 3.45 16.21 14.08
C SER A 95 4.08 16.17 15.48
N GLY A 96 4.77 15.07 15.80
CA GLY A 96 5.42 14.86 17.10
C GLY A 96 4.63 13.98 18.09
N GLU A 97 3.42 13.55 17.71
CA GLU A 97 2.69 12.53 18.47
C GLU A 97 3.12 11.11 18.11
N ALA A 98 2.87 10.17 19.02
CA ALA A 98 3.05 8.76 18.74
C ALA A 98 2.11 8.30 17.60
N PRO A 99 2.58 7.42 16.70
CA PRO A 99 1.71 6.87 15.66
C PRO A 99 0.50 6.14 16.24
N ARG A 100 -0.65 6.34 15.61
CA ARG A 100 -1.81 5.45 15.81
C ARG A 100 -1.55 4.15 15.08
N ILE A 101 -1.94 3.04 15.70
CA ILE A 101 -1.78 1.71 15.11
C ILE A 101 -3.16 1.04 15.11
N ALA A 102 -3.57 0.55 13.95
CA ALA A 102 -4.75 -0.29 13.79
C ALA A 102 -4.34 -1.67 13.27
N ALA A 103 -4.95 -2.72 13.84
CA ALA A 103 -4.87 -4.05 13.26
C ALA A 103 -5.70 -4.10 11.97
N ILE A 104 -5.21 -4.85 10.99
CA ILE A 104 -5.90 -5.15 9.76
C ILE A 104 -6.23 -6.64 9.76
N GLY A 105 -7.51 -6.96 9.51
CA GLY A 105 -7.97 -8.32 9.35
C GLY A 105 -7.69 -8.91 7.97
N ALA A 106 -8.15 -10.14 7.75
CA ALA A 106 -8.10 -10.77 6.44
C ALA A 106 -9.00 -10.01 5.44
N GLY A 107 -8.58 -9.93 4.18
CA GLY A 107 -9.32 -9.24 3.13
C GLY A 107 -8.43 -8.74 2.01
N THR A 108 -8.71 -7.53 1.53
CA THR A 108 -7.91 -6.87 0.49
C THR A 108 -7.62 -5.44 0.90
N VAL A 109 -6.34 -5.05 0.86
CA VAL A 109 -5.93 -3.65 0.86
C VAL A 109 -5.92 -3.17 -0.59
N GLU A 110 -6.52 -2.01 -0.84
CA GLU A 110 -6.60 -1.42 -2.17
C GLU A 110 -5.96 -0.03 -2.20
N PHE A 111 -5.13 0.22 -3.20
CA PHE A 111 -4.63 1.56 -3.53
C PHE A 111 -5.27 2.03 -4.84
N HIS A 112 -6.01 3.14 -4.77
CA HIS A 112 -6.77 3.70 -5.89
C HIS A 112 -6.12 4.96 -6.45
N ALA A 113 -5.56 4.87 -7.64
CA ALA A 113 -4.92 6.02 -8.30
C ALA A 113 -5.97 6.99 -8.90
N PRO A 114 -5.78 8.32 -8.76
CA PRO A 114 -6.81 9.29 -9.07
C PRO A 114 -7.01 9.48 -10.59
N TRP A 115 -5.95 9.62 -11.41
CA TRP A 115 -6.08 9.86 -12.87
C TRP A 115 -4.80 9.49 -13.67
N GLY A 116 -4.90 9.44 -15.01
CA GLY A 116 -3.76 9.36 -15.97
C GLY A 116 -3.77 8.15 -16.90
N GLU A 117 -3.26 8.30 -18.13
CA GLU A 117 -2.71 7.18 -18.89
C GLU A 117 -1.33 6.81 -18.30
N PRO A 118 -0.84 5.56 -18.46
CA PRO A 118 0.53 5.23 -18.04
C PRO A 118 1.49 6.24 -18.69
N ARG A 119 2.38 6.85 -17.90
CA ARG A 119 3.50 7.60 -18.51
C ARG A 119 4.41 6.58 -19.17
N LEU A 120 4.39 6.57 -20.51
CA LEU A 120 5.30 5.81 -21.37
C LEU A 120 6.74 6.30 -21.21
#